data_AF-A0A6B2SNC3-F1
#
_entry.id   AF-A0A6B2SNC3-F1
#
_cell.length_a   1.000
_cell.length_b   1.000
_cell.length_c   1.000
_cell.angle_alpha   90.00
_cell.angle_beta   90.00
_cell.angle_gamma   90.00
#
_symmetry.space_group_name_H-M   'P 1'
#
loop_
_entity.id
_entity.type
_entity.pdbx_description
1 polymer ?
#
loop_
_entity_poly.entity_id
_entity_poly.type
_entity_poly.pdbx_seq_one_letter_code
_entity_poly.pdbx_strand_id
1 'polypeptide(L)'
;AATLLMLALPGSAYLYQGEELGLPDVTDLPDEVRQDPSFLRAAGQDGFRDGCRVPIPWTTEGSSYGFGTGGSWLPQPEGWGELSVQAQTGDPGSTLELYRSAL
;
A
#
# COMPACT_ATOMS: atom_id res chain seq x y z
N ALA A 1 12.36 0.91 10.79
CA ALA A 1 13.75 1.44 10.89
C ALA A 1 14.14 2.29 9.68
N ALA A 2 13.86 1.86 8.44
CA ALA A 2 14.23 2.61 7.23
C ALA A 2 13.63 4.04 7.17
N THR A 3 12.36 4.22 7.56
CA THR A 3 11.68 5.53 7.55
C THR A 3 12.33 6.55 8.48
N LEU A 4 12.63 6.17 9.72
CA LEU A 4 13.26 7.09 10.69
C LEU A 4 14.62 7.57 10.19
N LEU A 5 15.38 6.72 9.49
CA LEU A 5 16.61 7.12 8.83
C LEU A 5 16.33 8.12 7.70
N MET A 6 15.40 7.81 6.79
CA MET A 6 15.01 8.70 5.69
C MET A 6 14.60 10.08 6.19
N LEU A 7 13.78 10.16 7.25
CA LEU A 7 13.32 11.41 7.85
C LEU A 7 14.42 12.19 8.58
N ALA A 8 15.50 11.53 9.00
CA ALA A 8 16.63 12.17 9.65
C ALA A 8 17.68 12.73 8.67
N LEU A 9 17.59 12.41 7.37
CA LEU A 9 18.50 12.93 6.36
C LEU A 9 18.22 14.42 6.08
N PRO A 10 19.25 15.24 5.79
CA PRO A 10 19.06 16.63 5.42
C PRO A 10 18.36 16.73 4.06
N GLY A 11 17.20 17.38 4.03
CA GLY A 11 16.44 17.64 2.80
C GLY A 11 14.94 17.46 2.99
N SER A 12 14.19 17.56 1.90
CA SER A 12 12.78 17.22 1.88
C SER A 12 12.59 15.70 1.83
N ALA A 13 11.60 15.20 2.56
CA ALA A 13 11.16 13.82 2.46
C ALA A 13 9.91 13.70 1.57
N TYR A 14 9.83 12.60 0.82
CA TYR A 14 8.65 12.21 0.08
C TYR A 14 8.17 10.89 0.66
N LEU A 15 6.88 10.83 0.97
CA LEU A 15 6.23 9.63 1.45
C LEU A 15 5.22 9.13 0.41
N TYR A 16 5.23 7.83 0.12
CA TYR A 16 4.33 7.16 -0.80
C TYR A 16 3.15 6.53 -0.06
N GLN A 17 1.94 6.72 -0.59
CA GLN A 17 0.71 6.21 0.04
C GLN A 17 0.82 4.72 0.40
N GLY A 18 0.53 4.39 1.66
CA GLY A 18 0.60 3.03 2.18
C GLY A 18 1.94 2.65 2.80
N GLU A 19 3.03 3.41 2.58
CA GLU A 19 4.28 3.16 3.30
C GLU A 19 4.12 3.44 4.79
N GLU A 20 3.29 4.43 5.14
CA GLU A 20 2.94 4.78 6.52
C GLU A 20 2.14 3.68 7.22
N LEU A 21 1.52 2.79 6.45
CA LEU A 21 0.84 1.60 6.95
C LEU A 21 1.75 0.36 6.92
N GLY A 22 2.95 0.47 6.38
CA GLY A 22 3.86 -0.66 6.19
C GLY A 22 3.34 -1.68 5.18
N LEU A 23 2.59 -1.24 4.16
CA LEU A 23 2.05 -2.15 3.15
C LEU A 23 3.18 -2.81 2.35
N PRO A 24 3.16 -4.15 2.21
CA PRO A 24 4.09 -4.85 1.32
C PRO A 24 3.74 -4.61 -0.14
N ASP A 25 4.74 -4.68 -1.02
CA ASP A 25 4.48 -4.68 -2.46
C ASP A 25 3.76 -5.97 -2.89
N VAL A 26 2.75 -5.85 -3.76
CA VAL A 26 1.98 -6.99 -4.26
C VAL A 26 2.64 -7.55 -5.51
N THR A 27 3.35 -8.66 -5.33
CA THR A 27 4.20 -9.23 -6.40
C THR A 27 3.48 -10.28 -7.25
N ASP A 28 2.36 -10.79 -6.77
CA ASP A 28 1.62 -11.95 -7.30
C ASP A 28 0.27 -11.58 -7.95
N LEU A 29 0.08 -10.31 -8.33
CA LEU A 29 -1.10 -9.89 -9.10
C LEU A 29 -1.24 -10.74 -10.38
N PRO A 30 -2.40 -11.38 -10.60
CA PRO A 30 -2.67 -12.14 -11.82
C PRO A 30 -2.56 -11.28 -13.08
N ASP A 31 -2.09 -11.87 -14.17
CA ASP A 31 -1.84 -11.15 -15.42
C ASP A 31 -3.11 -10.50 -16.00
N GLU A 32 -4.27 -11.15 -15.82
CA GLU A 32 -5.56 -10.69 -16.33
C GLU A 32 -6.10 -9.44 -15.63
N VAL A 33 -5.63 -9.13 -14.42
CA VAL A 33 -6.03 -7.91 -13.69
C VAL A 33 -5.03 -6.77 -13.87
N ARG A 34 -3.86 -7.01 -14.47
CA ARG A 34 -2.84 -5.99 -14.71
C ARG A 34 -3.41 -4.85 -15.56
N GLN A 35 -3.14 -3.63 -15.14
CA GLN A 35 -3.60 -2.41 -15.81
C GLN A 35 -2.45 -1.59 -16.38
N ASP A 36 -1.21 -1.86 -15.96
CA ASP A 36 -0.03 -1.12 -16.40
C ASP A 36 0.23 -1.34 -17.90
N PRO A 37 0.16 -0.30 -18.74
CA PRO A 37 0.51 -0.43 -20.16
C PRO A 37 1.95 -0.90 -20.40
N SER A 38 2.88 -0.69 -19.46
CA SER A 38 4.25 -1.21 -19.57
C SER A 38 4.30 -2.73 -19.45
N PHE A 39 3.46 -3.34 -18.61
CA PHE A 39 3.32 -4.79 -18.54
C PHE A 39 2.90 -5.37 -19.89
N LEU A 40 1.89 -4.75 -20.51
CA LEU A 40 1.33 -5.15 -21.79
C LEU A 40 2.31 -4.98 -22.96
N ARG A 41 3.16 -3.95 -22.93
CA ARG A 41 4.15 -3.66 -23.99
C ARG A 41 5.40 -4.52 -23.90
N ALA A 42 5.86 -4.86 -22.69
CA ALA A 42 7.16 -5.49 -22.46
C ALA A 42 7.11 -7.03 -22.39
N ALA A 43 6.03 -7.66 -22.88
CA ALA A 43 5.80 -9.10 -22.71
C ALA A 43 6.01 -9.58 -21.26
N GLY A 44 5.59 -8.78 -20.28
CA GLY A 44 5.57 -9.14 -18.85
C GLY A 44 6.84 -8.89 -18.03
N GLN A 45 7.97 -8.43 -18.59
CA GLN A 45 9.24 -8.39 -17.84
C GLN A 45 9.48 -7.09 -17.03
N ASP A 46 8.88 -5.95 -17.40
CA ASP A 46 9.13 -4.64 -16.74
C ASP A 46 7.88 -4.03 -16.06
N GLY A 47 6.81 -4.82 -15.88
CA GLY A 47 5.44 -4.34 -15.61
C GLY A 47 4.92 -4.46 -14.17
N PHE A 48 5.79 -4.51 -13.15
CA PHE A 48 5.36 -4.79 -11.78
C PHE A 48 4.83 -3.57 -11.00
N ARG A 49 4.64 -2.42 -11.65
CA ARG A 49 4.19 -1.19 -10.98
C ARG A 49 2.76 -1.24 -10.47
N ASP A 50 1.94 -2.16 -10.96
CA ASP A 50 0.59 -2.35 -10.42
C ASP A 50 0.61 -2.85 -8.98
N GLY A 51 1.67 -3.56 -8.55
CA GLY A 51 1.79 -4.08 -7.19
C GLY A 51 1.72 -2.98 -6.13
N CYS A 52 2.48 -1.91 -6.33
CA CYS A 52 2.47 -0.76 -5.44
C CYS A 52 1.27 0.20 -5.65
N ARG A 53 0.39 -0.09 -6.62
CA ARG A 53 -0.81 0.72 -6.92
C ARG A 53 -2.11 0.10 -6.42
N VAL A 54 -2.03 -1.07 -5.79
CA VAL A 54 -3.19 -1.70 -5.15
C VAL A 54 -3.82 -0.69 -4.16
N PRO A 55 -5.14 -0.46 -4.23
CA PRO A 55 -5.80 0.55 -3.41
C PRO A 55 -5.62 0.37 -1.90
N ILE A 56 -5.59 1.51 -1.20
CA ILE A 56 -5.32 1.56 0.24
C ILE A 56 -6.47 0.93 1.05
N PRO A 57 -6.16 0.06 2.02
CA PRO A 57 -7.14 -0.46 2.96
C PRO A 57 -7.44 0.60 4.03
N TRP A 58 -8.67 1.11 4.05
CA TRP A 58 -9.15 2.06 5.05
C TRP A 58 -9.81 1.38 6.24
N THR A 59 -10.52 0.27 6.02
CA THR A 59 -11.24 -0.49 7.03
C THR A 59 -10.77 -1.95 7.07
N THR A 60 -11.08 -2.64 8.18
CA THR A 60 -10.71 -4.06 8.35
C THR A 60 -11.54 -5.00 7.48
N GLU A 61 -12.72 -4.56 7.04
CA GLU A 61 -13.69 -5.36 6.30
C GLU A 61 -14.12 -4.70 4.98
N GLY A 62 -14.86 -5.47 4.18
CA GLY A 62 -15.39 -5.06 2.88
C GLY A 62 -14.57 -5.63 1.72
N SER A 63 -15.20 -5.70 0.53
CA SER A 63 -14.59 -6.27 -0.67
C SER A 63 -13.34 -5.54 -1.17
N SER A 64 -13.14 -4.31 -0.71
CA SER A 64 -11.96 -3.49 -0.97
C SER A 64 -11.45 -2.79 0.29
N TYR A 65 -11.67 -3.40 1.47
CA TYR A 65 -11.22 -2.85 2.75
C TYR A 65 -11.53 -1.36 2.91
N GLY A 66 -12.75 -0.95 2.55
CA GLY A 66 -13.20 0.43 2.68
C GLY A 66 -12.73 1.42 1.61
N PHE A 67 -12.04 0.98 0.55
CA PHE A 67 -11.70 1.87 -0.58
C PHE A 67 -12.94 2.36 -1.34
N GLY A 68 -13.95 1.50 -1.49
CA GLY A 68 -15.22 1.87 -2.13
C GLY A 68 -16.23 0.74 -2.10
N THR A 69 -17.52 1.09 -2.21
CA THR A 69 -18.61 0.10 -2.11
C THR A 69 -18.70 -0.86 -3.30
N GLY A 70 -18.07 -0.53 -4.43
CA GLY A 70 -18.02 -1.34 -5.65
C GLY A 70 -16.77 -2.21 -5.81
N GLY A 71 -15.96 -2.38 -4.74
CA GLY A 71 -14.65 -3.03 -4.84
C GLY A 71 -13.53 -2.07 -5.23
N SER A 72 -12.46 -2.59 -5.81
CA SER A 72 -11.29 -1.83 -6.27
C SER A 72 -10.88 -2.25 -7.68
N TRP A 73 -10.22 -1.34 -8.41
CA TRP A 73 -9.77 -1.56 -9.78
C TRP A 73 -8.57 -2.52 -9.89
N LEU A 74 -7.83 -2.69 -8.80
CA LEU A 74 -6.91 -3.82 -8.57
C LEU A 74 -7.36 -4.59 -7.33
N PRO A 75 -7.21 -5.93 -7.30
CA PRO A 75 -7.57 -6.72 -6.14
C PRO A 75 -6.62 -6.43 -4.97
N GLN A 76 -7.18 -6.32 -3.77
CA GLN A 76 -6.39 -6.22 -2.54
C GLN A 76 -6.04 -7.62 -2.03
N PRO A 77 -4.80 -7.87 -1.60
CA PRO A 77 -4.41 -9.14 -0.99
C PRO A 77 -5.22 -9.48 0.26
N GLU A 78 -5.38 -10.78 0.50
CA GLU A 78 -5.99 -11.26 1.73
C GLU A 78 -5.21 -10.77 2.97
N GLY A 79 -5.94 -10.38 4.00
CA GLY A 79 -5.36 -9.93 5.28
C GLY A 79 -4.92 -8.47 5.32
N TRP A 80 -4.97 -7.73 4.20
CA TRP A 80 -4.69 -6.28 4.20
C TRP A 80 -5.60 -5.46 5.11
N GLY A 81 -6.78 -5.99 5.48
CA GLY A 81 -7.64 -5.40 6.50
C GLY A 81 -6.93 -5.18 7.84
N GLU A 82 -5.99 -6.05 8.23
CA GLU A 82 -5.21 -5.91 9.48
C GLU A 82 -4.14 -4.81 9.39
N LEU A 83 -3.75 -4.43 8.17
CA LEU A 83 -2.86 -3.31 7.90
C LEU A 83 -3.62 -2.01 7.62
N SER A 84 -4.96 -2.04 7.69
CA SER A 84 -5.79 -0.90 7.36
C SER A 84 -5.58 0.30 8.29
N VAL A 85 -5.96 1.49 7.80
CA VAL A 85 -5.97 2.72 8.62
C VAL A 85 -6.80 2.53 9.89
N GLN A 86 -7.94 1.84 9.80
CA GLN A 86 -8.79 1.52 10.95
C GLN A 86 -8.08 0.62 11.96
N ALA A 87 -7.39 -0.43 11.51
CA ALA A 87 -6.70 -1.36 12.41
C ALA A 87 -5.53 -0.70 13.15
N GLN A 88 -4.80 0.20 12.46
CA GLN A 88 -3.59 0.81 13.01
C GLN A 88 -3.87 2.08 13.83
N THR A 89 -4.99 2.78 13.59
CA THR A 89 -5.27 4.04 14.29
C THR A 89 -5.44 3.84 15.78
N GLY A 90 -4.59 4.53 16.57
CA GLY A 90 -4.61 4.44 18.03
C GLY A 90 -3.90 3.23 18.61
N ASP A 91 -3.33 2.33 17.80
CA ASP A 91 -2.43 1.28 18.27
C ASP A 91 -0.98 1.83 18.36
N PRO A 92 -0.42 2.01 19.57
CA PRO A 92 0.93 2.55 19.75
C PRO A 92 2.04 1.70 19.13
N GLY A 93 1.78 0.42 18.85
CA GLY A 93 2.73 -0.48 18.20
C GLY A 93 2.69 -0.44 16.67
N SER A 94 1.74 0.29 16.07
CA SER A 94 1.52 0.28 14.63
C SER A 94 2.52 1.15 13.86
N THR A 95 2.68 0.83 12.57
CA THR A 95 3.49 1.65 11.64
C THR A 95 2.89 3.04 11.48
N LEU A 96 1.56 3.14 11.44
CA LEU A 96 0.86 4.41 11.30
C LEU A 96 1.17 5.37 12.45
N GLU A 97 1.11 4.91 13.70
CA GLU A 97 1.42 5.73 14.86
C GLU A 97 2.93 6.05 14.96
N LEU A 98 3.81 5.16 14.46
CA LEU A 98 5.23 5.47 14.28
C LEU A 98 5.43 6.67 13.34
N TYR A 99 4.77 6.70 12.18
CA TYR A 99 4.85 7.82 11.24
C TYR A 99 4.27 9.11 11.82
N ARG A 100 3.10 9.02 12.48
CA ARG A 100 2.47 10.17 13.16
C ARG A 100 3.35 10.76 14.26
N SER A 101 4.11 9.92 14.96
CA SER A 101 5.03 10.38 16.02
C SER A 101 6.33 10.96 15.48
N ALA A 102 6.74 10.56 14.28
CA ALA A 102 8.01 10.98 13.67
C ALA A 102 7.93 12.32 12.92
N LEU A 103 6.71 12.78 12.57
CA LEU A 103 6.41 14.01 11.82
C LEU A 103 5.75 15.06 12.71
#